data_AF-A0A820ITA9-F1
#
_entry.id   AF-A0A820ITA9-F1
#
_cell.length_a   1.000
_cell.length_b   1.000
_cell.length_c   1.000
_cell.angle_alpha   90.00
_cell.angle_beta   90.00
_cell.angle_gamma   90.00
#
_symmetry.space_group_name_H-M   'P 1'
#
loop_
_entity.id
_entity.type
_entity.pdbx_description
1 polymer ?
#
loop_
_entity_poly.entity_id
_entity_poly.type
_entity_poly.pdbx_seq_one_letter_code
_entity_poly.pdbx_strand_id
1 'polypeptide(L)'
;PPNLKVLQCVDELDNAVNLISKDCQHHIYNFKYNMTHDPHFDDAAQRQCSKDIKLIDECDEFVGKRGSGRLVSCLYDRLGNITEPSCRYFINQMRAVVFNDWTLSEYMVDACMSDINKLECGRLDDDNKAIPHEQGAVIACLSQKYAQLQGSCKKEIFRLAEMESDDYHLDRALFYACRDDRERLCSQVQSGNGRVYRCLYEQKFNTMLSSACRKEVQRRQSLVVANV
;
A
#
# COMPACT_ATOMS: atom_id res chain seq x y z
N PRO A 1 7.10 23.92 -0.67
CA PRO A 1 8.44 23.32 -0.49
C PRO A 1 8.99 22.80 -1.83
N PRO A 2 10.26 23.11 -2.18
CA PRO A 2 10.83 22.85 -3.51
C PRO A 2 10.88 21.36 -3.93
N ASN A 3 10.82 20.42 -2.98
CA ASN A 3 10.96 18.99 -3.28
C ASN A 3 9.66 18.29 -3.72
N LEU A 4 8.48 18.88 -3.47
CA LEU A 4 7.19 18.27 -3.84
C LEU A 4 6.98 18.19 -5.35
N LYS A 5 7.39 19.23 -6.09
CA LYS A 5 7.28 19.24 -7.55
C LYS A 5 8.21 18.22 -8.20
N VAL A 6 9.36 17.98 -7.58
CA VAL A 6 10.31 16.94 -8.02
C VAL A 6 9.69 15.58 -7.80
N LEU A 7 9.15 15.30 -6.61
CA LEU A 7 8.44 14.06 -6.35
C LEU A 7 7.27 13.84 -7.30
N GLN A 8 6.45 14.86 -7.54
CA GLN A 8 5.34 14.74 -8.47
C GLN A 8 5.81 14.38 -9.89
N CYS A 9 6.88 15.01 -10.37
CA CYS A 9 7.49 14.68 -11.66
C CYS A 9 8.03 13.24 -11.69
N VAL A 10 8.66 12.81 -10.59
CA VAL A 10 9.21 11.45 -10.44
C VAL A 10 8.09 10.41 -10.43
N ASP A 11 7.01 10.62 -9.68
CA ASP A 11 5.84 9.73 -9.66
C ASP A 11 5.15 9.69 -11.04
N GLU A 12 5.01 10.83 -11.72
CA GLU A 12 4.44 10.90 -13.08
C GLU A 12 5.33 10.17 -14.11
N LEU A 13 6.65 10.25 -13.97
CA LEU A 13 7.62 9.57 -14.84
C LEU A 13 7.69 8.06 -14.58
N ASP A 14 7.61 7.61 -13.33
CA ASP A 14 7.61 6.19 -12.99
C ASP A 14 6.37 5.50 -13.57
N ASN A 15 5.20 6.09 -13.32
CA ASN A 15 3.92 5.61 -13.85
C ASN A 15 3.89 5.53 -15.38
N ALA A 16 4.67 6.36 -16.07
CA ALA A 16 4.70 6.42 -17.51
C ALA A 16 5.75 5.49 -18.15
N VAL A 17 6.90 5.26 -17.50
CA VAL A 17 8.09 4.69 -18.18
C VAL A 17 8.89 3.69 -17.34
N ASN A 18 8.56 3.45 -16.05
CA ASN A 18 9.28 2.52 -15.17
C ASN A 18 10.81 2.69 -15.19
N LEU A 19 11.26 3.94 -15.14
CA LEU A 19 12.68 4.30 -15.26
C LEU A 19 13.40 4.37 -13.91
N ILE A 20 12.68 4.28 -12.79
CA ILE A 20 13.26 4.46 -11.47
C ILE A 20 13.90 3.15 -11.02
N SER A 21 15.21 3.21 -10.71
CA SER A 21 15.90 2.04 -10.17
C SER A 21 15.31 1.61 -8.84
N LYS A 22 15.42 0.32 -8.56
CA LYS A 22 15.00 -0.32 -7.30
C LYS A 22 15.48 0.43 -6.04
N ASP A 23 16.71 0.91 -6.05
CA ASP A 23 17.30 1.64 -4.93
C ASP A 23 16.71 3.05 -4.82
N CYS A 24 16.47 3.71 -5.96
CA CYS A 24 15.85 5.02 -6.01
C CYS A 24 14.38 4.97 -5.53
N GLN A 25 13.63 3.92 -5.91
CA GLN A 25 12.28 3.65 -5.40
C GLN A 25 12.28 3.57 -3.86
N HIS A 26 13.26 2.89 -3.27
CA HIS A 26 13.40 2.79 -1.82
C HIS A 26 13.68 4.16 -1.16
N HIS A 27 14.55 4.97 -1.76
CA HIS A 27 14.83 6.32 -1.27
C HIS A 27 13.60 7.24 -1.35
N ILE A 28 12.84 7.17 -2.44
CA ILE A 28 11.60 7.93 -2.60
C ILE A 28 10.57 7.50 -1.56
N TYR A 29 10.38 6.19 -1.36
CA TYR A 29 9.51 5.66 -0.32
C TYR A 29 9.86 6.21 1.07
N ASN A 30 11.15 6.17 1.45
CA ASN A 30 11.62 6.71 2.72
C ASN A 30 11.42 8.23 2.83
N PHE A 31 11.62 8.96 1.74
CA PHE A 31 11.35 10.39 1.71
C PHE A 31 9.86 10.68 1.96
N LYS A 32 8.95 9.97 1.27
CA LYS A 32 7.50 10.10 1.45
C LYS A 32 7.08 9.76 2.88
N TYR A 33 7.62 8.68 3.45
CA TYR A 33 7.39 8.32 4.85
C TYR A 33 7.86 9.39 5.84
N ASN A 34 9.12 9.84 5.72
CA ASN A 34 9.66 10.83 6.65
C ASN A 34 8.91 12.15 6.57
N MET A 35 8.46 12.53 5.38
CA MET A 35 7.70 13.76 5.18
C MET A 35 6.30 13.70 5.79
N THR A 36 5.66 12.54 5.78
CA THR A 36 4.32 12.34 6.38
C THR A 36 4.39 12.17 7.90
N HIS A 37 5.54 11.79 8.44
CA HIS A 37 5.83 11.75 9.87
C HIS A 37 6.39 13.07 10.42
N ASP A 38 6.65 14.06 9.57
CA ASP A 38 7.07 15.39 10.00
C ASP A 38 5.88 16.13 10.65
N PRO A 39 5.97 16.57 11.90
CA PRO A 39 4.91 17.36 12.56
C PRO A 39 4.48 18.61 11.78
N HIS A 40 5.41 19.21 11.01
CA HIS A 40 5.11 20.38 10.18
C HIS A 40 4.20 20.06 9.00
N PHE A 41 4.12 18.80 8.58
CA PHE A 41 3.22 18.33 7.54
C PHE A 41 1.75 18.48 7.98
N ASP A 42 1.41 17.96 9.15
CA ASP A 42 0.05 18.08 9.71
C ASP A 42 -0.27 19.52 10.12
N ASP A 43 0.70 20.27 10.65
CA ASP A 43 0.51 21.70 10.97
C ASP A 43 0.23 22.54 9.72
N ALA A 44 0.81 22.19 8.56
CA ALA A 44 0.52 22.85 7.29
C ALA A 44 -0.91 22.54 6.82
N ALA A 45 -1.34 21.29 6.96
CA ALA A 45 -2.70 20.86 6.63
C ALA A 45 -3.74 21.56 7.51
N GLN A 46 -3.55 21.54 8.82
CA GLN A 46 -4.46 22.17 9.78
C GLN A 46 -4.63 23.66 9.51
N ARG A 47 -3.55 24.37 9.18
CA ARG A 47 -3.62 25.81 8.83
C ARG A 47 -4.40 26.07 7.54
N GLN A 48 -4.10 25.31 6.48
CA GLN A 48 -4.68 25.53 5.15
C GLN A 48 -6.12 25.03 5.01
N CYS A 49 -6.50 24.03 5.83
CA CYS A 49 -7.79 23.35 5.79
C CYS A 49 -8.66 23.57 7.03
N SER A 50 -8.32 24.54 7.89
CA SER A 50 -8.98 24.78 9.18
C SER A 50 -10.51 24.91 9.13
N LYS A 51 -11.08 25.44 8.04
CA LYS A 51 -12.53 25.54 7.86
C LYS A 51 -13.14 24.23 7.38
N ASP A 52 -12.52 23.58 6.39
CA ASP A 52 -13.03 22.32 5.84
C ASP A 52 -12.97 21.17 6.86
N ILE A 53 -11.94 21.15 7.71
CA ILE A 53 -11.84 20.19 8.82
C ILE A 53 -13.07 20.28 9.75
N LYS A 54 -13.57 21.49 10.01
CA LYS A 54 -14.78 21.70 10.83
C LYS A 54 -16.08 21.31 10.13
N LEU A 55 -16.05 21.14 8.81
CA LEU A 55 -17.20 20.72 8.02
C LEU A 55 -17.19 19.21 7.74
N ILE A 56 -16.02 18.58 7.86
CA ILE A 56 -15.79 17.15 7.64
C ILE A 56 -15.43 16.54 8.99
N ASP A 57 -16.46 16.30 9.81
CA ASP A 57 -16.33 15.83 11.20
C ASP A 57 -15.45 14.57 11.32
N GLU A 58 -15.43 13.70 10.30
CA GLU A 58 -14.59 12.50 10.30
C GLU A 58 -13.09 12.78 10.28
N CYS A 59 -12.66 13.97 9.83
CA CYS A 59 -11.24 14.34 9.83
C CYS A 59 -10.82 15.07 11.11
N ASP A 60 -11.76 15.53 11.94
CA ASP A 60 -11.47 16.25 13.19
C ASP A 60 -10.74 15.34 14.20
N GLU A 61 -10.99 14.02 14.18
CA GLU A 61 -10.32 13.07 15.07
C GLU A 61 -8.79 12.99 14.88
N PHE A 62 -8.28 13.49 13.74
CA PHE A 62 -6.86 13.53 13.43
C PHE A 62 -6.20 14.87 13.76
N VAL A 63 -6.98 15.87 14.15
CA VAL A 63 -6.47 17.17 14.55
C VAL A 63 -5.64 17.02 15.83
N GLY A 64 -4.41 17.55 15.79
CA GLY A 64 -3.46 17.44 16.91
C GLY A 64 -2.71 16.11 17.01
N LYS A 65 -3.08 15.08 16.23
CA LYS A 65 -2.30 13.85 16.07
C LYS A 65 -1.15 14.06 15.07
N ARG A 66 -0.15 14.82 15.50
CA ARG A 66 0.99 15.23 14.67
C ARG A 66 1.89 14.07 14.26
N GLY A 67 2.46 14.16 13.06
CA GLY A 67 3.37 13.18 12.50
C GLY A 67 2.67 11.87 12.14
N SER A 68 1.34 11.90 12.03
CA SER A 68 0.56 10.71 11.65
C SER A 68 0.17 10.73 10.19
N GLY A 69 0.22 11.87 9.47
CA GLY A 69 -0.21 11.96 8.07
C GLY A 69 -1.71 11.70 7.81
N ARG A 70 -2.46 11.23 8.82
CA ARG A 70 -3.87 10.84 8.72
C ARG A 70 -4.78 11.99 8.37
N LEU A 71 -4.47 13.19 8.87
CA LEU A 71 -5.27 14.37 8.59
C LEU A 71 -5.26 14.68 7.09
N VAL A 72 -4.10 14.64 6.46
CA VAL A 72 -3.96 14.90 5.02
C VAL A 72 -4.60 13.78 4.20
N SER A 73 -4.44 12.51 4.60
CA SER A 73 -5.11 11.40 3.93
C SER A 73 -6.64 11.52 4.02
N CYS A 74 -7.19 11.82 5.19
CA CYS A 74 -8.63 11.97 5.37
C CYS A 74 -9.20 13.07 4.46
N LEU A 75 -8.51 14.22 4.42
CA LEU A 75 -8.90 15.34 3.55
C LEU A 75 -8.76 14.99 2.06
N TYR A 76 -7.75 14.19 1.69
CA TYR A 76 -7.60 13.68 0.33
C TYR A 76 -8.75 12.77 -0.10
N ASP A 77 -9.16 11.83 0.76
CA ASP A 77 -10.29 10.93 0.50
C ASP A 77 -11.63 11.68 0.41
N ARG A 78 -11.69 12.91 0.93
CA ARG A 78 -12.86 13.79 0.92
C ARG A 78 -12.65 15.04 0.07
N LEU A 79 -11.76 14.97 -0.93
CA LEU A 79 -11.42 16.12 -1.77
C LEU A 79 -12.64 16.77 -2.45
N GLY A 80 -13.71 16.01 -2.71
CA GLY A 80 -14.98 16.52 -3.25
C GLY A 80 -15.77 17.40 -2.27
N ASN A 81 -15.57 17.22 -0.96
CA ASN A 81 -16.26 17.95 0.11
C ASN A 81 -15.50 19.20 0.55
N ILE A 82 -14.24 19.35 0.15
CA ILE A 82 -13.41 20.52 0.46
C ILE A 82 -13.96 21.74 -0.27
N THR A 83 -14.28 22.79 0.47
CA THR A 83 -14.82 24.05 -0.04
C THR A 83 -13.75 25.10 -0.28
N GLU A 84 -12.73 25.19 0.58
CA GLU A 84 -11.73 26.25 0.48
C GLU A 84 -10.72 25.99 -0.66
N PRO A 85 -10.49 26.96 -1.57
CA PRO A 85 -9.52 26.79 -2.65
C PRO A 85 -8.08 26.55 -2.17
N SER A 86 -7.68 27.18 -1.06
CA SER A 86 -6.35 26.99 -0.48
C SER A 86 -6.14 25.58 0.05
N CYS A 87 -7.16 25.02 0.73
CA CYS A 87 -7.12 23.65 1.21
C CYS A 87 -7.06 22.67 0.03
N ARG A 88 -7.92 22.87 -0.98
CA ARG A 88 -7.96 22.03 -2.17
C ARG A 88 -6.63 22.05 -2.92
N TYR A 89 -6.01 23.22 -3.06
CA TYR A 89 -4.69 23.33 -3.67
C TYR A 89 -3.64 22.58 -2.85
N PHE A 90 -3.62 22.77 -1.53
CA PHE A 90 -2.69 22.08 -0.63
C PHE A 90 -2.81 20.56 -0.73
N ILE A 91 -4.02 20.01 -0.60
CA ILE A 91 -4.26 18.56 -0.66
C ILE A 91 -3.87 17.99 -2.01
N ASN A 92 -4.14 18.71 -3.12
CA ASN A 92 -3.67 18.29 -4.44
C ASN A 92 -2.14 18.30 -4.55
N GLN A 93 -1.45 19.24 -3.90
CA GLN A 93 0.01 19.23 -3.85
C GLN A 93 0.55 18.07 -3.00
N MET A 94 -0.12 17.74 -1.89
CA MET A 94 0.33 16.66 -1.00
C MET A 94 0.05 15.26 -1.55
N ARG A 95 -0.74 15.13 -2.62
CA ARG A 95 -1.06 13.84 -3.28
C ARG A 95 0.17 13.01 -3.62
N ALA A 96 1.26 13.64 -4.07
CA ALA A 96 2.52 12.94 -4.43
C ALA A 96 3.31 12.44 -3.21
N VAL A 97 2.89 12.78 -2.00
CA VAL A 97 3.61 12.46 -0.75
C VAL A 97 2.82 11.52 0.11
N VAL A 98 1.50 11.70 0.19
CA VAL A 98 0.64 10.80 0.95
C VAL A 98 0.48 9.46 0.25
N PHE A 99 0.61 8.40 1.03
CA PHE A 99 0.30 7.04 0.61
C PHE A 99 -1.20 6.90 0.36
N ASN A 100 -1.60 6.39 -0.83
CA ASN A 100 -2.97 5.93 -1.04
C ASN A 100 -3.29 4.84 0.00
N ASP A 101 -4.48 4.84 0.60
CA ASP A 101 -4.88 3.92 1.68
C ASP A 101 -4.05 4.07 3.00
N TRP A 102 -3.90 5.31 3.49
CA TRP A 102 -3.09 5.63 4.67
C TRP A 102 -3.48 4.88 5.97
N THR A 103 -4.76 4.53 6.13
CA THR A 103 -5.30 3.85 7.33
C THR A 103 -4.76 2.43 7.51
N LEU A 104 -4.47 1.74 6.42
CA LEU A 104 -3.77 0.45 6.45
C LEU A 104 -2.26 0.63 6.62
N SER A 105 -1.73 1.78 6.17
CA SER A 105 -0.30 2.02 6.08
C SER A 105 0.35 2.44 7.39
N GLU A 106 -0.24 3.29 8.25
CA GLU A 106 0.51 3.80 9.42
C GLU A 106 0.93 2.68 10.39
N TYR A 107 -0.03 1.89 10.90
CA TYR A 107 0.29 0.86 11.89
C TYR A 107 1.24 -0.21 11.35
N MET A 108 1.06 -0.62 10.09
CA MET A 108 1.90 -1.63 9.48
C MET A 108 3.27 -1.07 9.08
N VAL A 109 3.32 0.11 8.44
CA VAL A 109 4.58 0.71 8.01
C VAL A 109 5.43 1.07 9.22
N ASP A 110 4.86 1.65 10.28
CA ASP A 110 5.59 1.96 11.50
C ASP A 110 6.17 0.70 12.16
N ALA A 111 5.35 -0.35 12.28
CA ALA A 111 5.79 -1.62 12.84
C ALA A 111 6.86 -2.32 12.00
N CYS A 112 6.87 -2.05 10.68
CA CYS A 112 7.75 -2.67 9.70
C CYS A 112 8.91 -1.79 9.24
N MET A 113 9.01 -0.52 9.63
CA MET A 113 9.94 0.43 9.02
C MET A 113 11.42 0.01 9.15
N SER A 114 11.79 -0.56 10.30
CA SER A 114 13.13 -1.13 10.47
C SER A 114 13.42 -2.26 9.49
N ASP A 115 12.45 -3.13 9.24
CA ASP A 115 12.60 -4.25 8.31
C ASP A 115 12.53 -3.79 6.85
N ILE A 116 11.70 -2.79 6.54
CA ILE A 116 11.60 -2.15 5.22
C ILE A 116 12.97 -1.60 4.80
N ASN A 117 13.65 -0.88 5.70
CA ASN A 117 14.98 -0.34 5.45
C ASN A 117 16.04 -1.43 5.37
N LYS A 118 16.07 -2.35 6.34
CA LYS A 118 17.07 -3.42 6.38
C LYS A 118 16.99 -4.34 5.15
N LEU A 119 15.79 -4.56 4.62
CA LEU A 119 15.53 -5.49 3.53
C LEU A 119 15.31 -4.79 2.17
N GLU A 120 15.45 -3.46 2.11
CA GLU A 120 15.25 -2.64 0.90
C GLU A 120 13.90 -2.95 0.22
N CYS A 121 12.87 -3.02 1.05
CA CYS A 121 11.51 -3.32 0.61
C CYS A 121 10.67 -2.08 0.30
N GLY A 122 11.21 -0.86 0.42
CA GLY A 122 10.55 0.34 -0.09
C GLY A 122 10.50 0.27 -1.62
N ARG A 123 9.30 0.14 -2.18
CA ARG A 123 9.07 -0.06 -3.61
C ARG A 123 7.99 0.90 -4.07
N LEU A 124 8.20 1.45 -5.26
CA LEU A 124 7.14 2.06 -6.06
C LEU A 124 6.64 0.97 -7.01
N ASP A 125 5.43 1.08 -7.52
CA ASP A 125 4.72 0.04 -8.28
C ASP A 125 5.65 -0.74 -9.23
N ASP A 126 5.62 -2.09 -9.15
CA ASP A 126 6.40 -2.96 -10.04
C ASP A 126 5.61 -3.16 -11.35
N ASP A 127 6.32 -3.28 -12.47
CA ASP A 127 5.88 -3.30 -13.89
C ASP A 127 4.65 -4.18 -14.25
N ASN A 128 4.19 -5.02 -13.33
CA ASN A 128 2.90 -5.65 -13.46
C ASN A 128 1.80 -4.65 -13.10
N LYS A 129 1.23 -4.02 -14.14
CA LYS A 129 -0.08 -3.30 -14.17
C LYS A 129 -1.23 -4.03 -13.44
N ALA A 130 -1.00 -5.26 -12.99
CA ALA A 130 -1.87 -6.01 -12.12
C ALA A 130 -2.01 -5.35 -10.74
N ILE A 131 -0.97 -4.86 -10.04
CA ILE A 131 -1.11 -4.43 -8.64
C ILE A 131 -0.85 -2.93 -8.48
N PRO A 132 -1.88 -2.06 -8.58
CA PRO A 132 -1.70 -0.61 -8.61
C PRO A 132 -1.67 0.01 -7.21
N HIS A 133 -0.70 -0.31 -6.34
CA HIS A 133 -0.55 0.36 -5.04
C HIS A 133 0.87 0.23 -4.46
N GLU A 134 1.51 1.38 -4.18
CA GLU A 134 2.87 1.49 -3.59
C GLU A 134 3.06 0.61 -2.34
N GLN A 135 2.03 0.47 -1.48
CA GLN A 135 2.12 -0.31 -0.25
C GLN A 135 1.99 -1.82 -0.50
N GLY A 136 1.23 -2.22 -1.53
CA GLY A 136 1.08 -3.62 -1.92
C GLY A 136 2.43 -4.24 -2.29
N ALA A 137 3.28 -3.49 -3.00
CA ALA A 137 4.63 -3.91 -3.36
C ALA A 137 5.54 -4.08 -2.13
N VAL A 138 5.44 -3.17 -1.15
CA VAL A 138 6.18 -3.26 0.12
C VAL A 138 5.76 -4.50 0.91
N ILE A 139 4.45 -4.70 1.11
CA ILE A 139 3.89 -5.86 1.81
C ILE A 139 4.32 -7.15 1.09
N ALA A 140 4.31 -7.16 -0.24
CA ALA A 140 4.71 -8.32 -1.01
C ALA A 140 6.20 -8.68 -0.81
N CYS A 141 7.07 -7.67 -0.81
CA CYS A 141 8.49 -7.84 -0.52
C CYS A 141 8.73 -8.39 0.90
N LEU A 142 8.08 -7.78 1.90
CA LEU A 142 8.19 -8.22 3.30
C LEU A 142 7.66 -9.65 3.49
N SER A 143 6.55 -9.99 2.83
CA SER A 143 5.96 -11.34 2.88
C SER A 143 6.90 -12.42 2.36
N GLN A 144 7.64 -12.15 1.27
CA GLN A 144 8.64 -13.08 0.73
C GLN A 144 9.84 -13.26 1.67
N LYS A 145 10.13 -12.24 2.48
CA LYS A 145 11.24 -12.24 3.44
C LYS A 145 10.77 -12.47 4.88
N TYR A 146 9.57 -13.03 5.07
CA TYR A 146 8.89 -13.12 6.37
C TYR A 146 9.77 -13.66 7.50
N ALA A 147 10.55 -14.71 7.22
CA ALA A 147 11.45 -15.32 8.21
C ALA A 147 12.45 -14.32 8.84
N GLN A 148 12.89 -13.32 8.07
CA GLN A 148 13.88 -12.31 8.44
C GLN A 148 13.28 -11.11 9.21
N LEU A 149 11.96 -11.01 9.25
CA LEU A 149 11.23 -9.90 9.88
C LEU A 149 11.29 -9.98 11.41
N GLN A 150 11.24 -8.82 12.05
CA GLN A 150 11.09 -8.66 13.48
C GLN A 150 9.66 -9.01 13.94
N GLY A 151 9.48 -9.29 15.23
CA GLY A 151 8.20 -9.74 15.78
C GLY A 151 7.03 -8.77 15.55
N SER A 152 7.27 -7.45 15.64
CA SER A 152 6.27 -6.42 15.37
C SER A 152 5.78 -6.47 13.92
N CYS A 153 6.72 -6.51 12.97
CA CYS A 153 6.39 -6.55 11.55
C CYS A 153 5.75 -7.90 11.16
N LYS A 154 6.24 -9.02 11.70
CA LYS A 154 5.62 -10.35 11.50
C LYS A 154 4.15 -10.36 11.89
N LYS A 155 3.82 -9.74 13.03
CA LYS A 155 2.45 -9.65 13.54
C LYS A 155 1.55 -8.86 12.59
N GLU A 156 2.01 -7.70 12.10
CA GLU A 156 1.21 -6.88 11.18
C GLU A 156 1.05 -7.53 9.81
N ILE A 157 2.12 -8.10 9.24
CA ILE A 157 2.05 -8.84 7.97
C ILE A 157 1.11 -10.05 8.11
N PHE A 158 1.13 -10.73 9.25
CA PHE A 158 0.19 -11.84 9.51
C PHE A 158 -1.25 -11.35 9.65
N ARG A 159 -1.50 -10.26 10.39
CA ARG A 159 -2.83 -9.66 10.55
C ARG A 159 -3.42 -9.29 9.18
N LEU A 160 -2.61 -8.71 8.30
CA LEU A 160 -3.02 -8.42 6.92
C LEU A 160 -3.38 -9.70 6.17
N ALA A 161 -2.52 -10.72 6.21
CA ALA A 161 -2.76 -11.99 5.55
C ALA A 161 -4.03 -12.70 6.04
N GLU A 162 -4.34 -12.58 7.34
CA GLU A 162 -5.55 -13.14 7.96
C GLU A 162 -6.81 -12.43 7.44
N MET A 163 -6.81 -11.09 7.39
CA MET A 163 -7.92 -10.31 6.82
C MET A 163 -8.13 -10.62 5.33
N GLU A 164 -7.06 -10.89 4.61
CA GLU A 164 -7.06 -11.29 3.20
C GLU A 164 -7.37 -12.79 2.97
N SER A 165 -7.45 -13.59 4.04
CA SER A 165 -7.46 -15.05 3.95
C SER A 165 -8.79 -15.62 3.43
N ASP A 166 -9.90 -14.94 3.71
CA ASP A 166 -11.25 -15.46 3.50
C ASP A 166 -11.68 -15.40 2.02
N ASP A 167 -11.50 -14.26 1.37
CA ASP A 167 -11.80 -14.09 -0.05
C ASP A 167 -10.56 -13.63 -0.81
N TYR A 168 -10.26 -14.29 -1.94
CA TYR A 168 -9.11 -13.95 -2.77
C TYR A 168 -9.21 -12.54 -3.36
N HIS A 169 -10.43 -11.97 -3.46
CA HIS A 169 -10.66 -10.58 -3.85
C HIS A 169 -10.05 -9.57 -2.86
N LEU A 170 -9.89 -9.96 -1.59
CA LEU A 170 -9.35 -9.09 -0.54
C LEU A 170 -7.82 -8.99 -0.62
N ASP A 171 -7.17 -10.05 -1.10
CA ASP A 171 -5.75 -10.04 -1.44
C ASP A 171 -5.57 -9.43 -2.83
N ARG A 172 -5.47 -8.10 -2.90
CA ARG A 172 -5.36 -7.38 -4.19
C ARG A 172 -4.24 -7.94 -5.06
N ALA A 173 -3.09 -8.25 -4.46
CA ALA A 173 -1.95 -8.80 -5.18
C ALA A 173 -2.28 -10.12 -5.88
N LEU A 174 -2.85 -11.06 -5.13
CA LEU A 174 -3.32 -12.35 -5.65
C LEU A 174 -4.46 -12.16 -6.66
N PHE A 175 -5.46 -11.34 -6.34
CA PHE A 175 -6.63 -11.10 -7.19
C PHE A 175 -6.20 -10.67 -8.59
N TYR A 176 -5.40 -9.62 -8.69
CA TYR A 176 -5.02 -9.09 -10.00
C TYR A 176 -4.06 -10.00 -10.75
N ALA A 177 -3.13 -10.67 -10.05
CA ALA A 177 -2.21 -11.61 -10.68
C ALA A 177 -2.94 -12.88 -11.18
N CYS A 178 -4.02 -13.29 -10.51
CA CYS A 178 -4.69 -14.57 -10.74
C CYS A 178 -6.10 -14.48 -11.34
N ARG A 179 -6.70 -13.31 -11.58
CA ARG A 179 -8.11 -13.21 -12.02
C ARG A 179 -8.41 -14.02 -13.29
N ASP A 180 -7.55 -13.93 -14.30
CA ASP A 180 -7.76 -14.62 -15.57
C ASP A 180 -7.48 -16.14 -15.44
N ASP A 181 -6.50 -16.48 -14.61
CA ASP A 181 -6.17 -17.86 -14.26
C ASP A 181 -7.30 -18.51 -13.44
N ARG A 182 -7.94 -17.75 -12.55
CA ARG A 182 -9.11 -18.17 -11.76
C ARG A 182 -10.28 -18.49 -12.69
N GLU A 183 -10.58 -17.66 -13.68
CA GLU A 183 -11.66 -17.97 -14.63
C GLU A 183 -11.38 -19.24 -15.44
N ARG A 184 -10.13 -19.42 -15.88
CA ARG A 184 -9.78 -20.53 -16.76
C ARG A 184 -9.59 -21.86 -16.02
N LEU A 185 -9.05 -21.83 -14.80
CA LEU A 185 -8.67 -23.04 -14.05
C LEU A 185 -9.60 -23.33 -12.87
N CYS A 186 -10.31 -22.32 -12.36
CA CYS A 186 -11.08 -22.39 -11.11
C CYS A 186 -12.48 -21.75 -11.22
N SER A 187 -13.07 -21.63 -12.43
CA SER A 187 -14.35 -20.91 -12.65
C SER A 187 -15.50 -21.43 -11.80
N GLN A 188 -15.55 -22.74 -11.54
CA GLN A 188 -16.61 -23.38 -10.76
C GLN A 188 -16.46 -23.19 -9.24
N VAL A 189 -15.34 -22.60 -8.78
CA VAL A 189 -15.06 -22.41 -7.37
C VAL A 189 -15.65 -21.09 -6.90
N GLN A 190 -16.62 -21.18 -5.99
CA GLN A 190 -17.19 -19.99 -5.34
C GLN A 190 -16.18 -19.35 -4.37
N SER A 191 -16.09 -18.03 -4.42
CA SER A 191 -15.32 -17.20 -3.48
C SER A 191 -15.75 -17.37 -2.03
N GLY A 192 -14.87 -16.98 -1.10
CA GLY A 192 -15.03 -17.13 0.34
C GLY A 192 -14.41 -18.41 0.91
N ASN A 193 -14.15 -18.41 2.21
CA ASN A 193 -13.53 -19.50 2.98
C ASN A 193 -12.21 -20.01 2.37
N GLY A 194 -11.46 -19.15 1.68
CA GLY A 194 -10.18 -19.46 1.04
C GLY A 194 -10.26 -20.49 -0.10
N ARG A 195 -11.46 -20.84 -0.60
CA ARG A 195 -11.63 -21.90 -1.61
C ARG A 195 -10.92 -21.60 -2.93
N VAL A 196 -11.03 -20.35 -3.40
CA VAL A 196 -10.39 -19.93 -4.66
C VAL A 196 -8.87 -20.00 -4.53
N TYR A 197 -8.30 -19.53 -3.41
CA TYR A 197 -6.86 -19.67 -3.15
C TYR A 197 -6.43 -21.14 -3.15
N ARG A 198 -7.17 -22.02 -2.49
CA ARG A 198 -6.87 -23.46 -2.48
C ARG A 198 -6.85 -24.06 -3.89
N CYS A 199 -7.83 -23.71 -4.73
CA CYS A 199 -7.84 -24.15 -6.13
C CYS A 199 -6.59 -23.65 -6.88
N LEU A 200 -6.28 -22.36 -6.81
CA LEU A 200 -5.10 -21.78 -7.45
C LEU A 200 -3.79 -22.41 -6.93
N TYR A 201 -3.74 -22.75 -5.64
CA TYR A 201 -2.63 -23.44 -5.01
C TYR A 201 -2.42 -24.86 -5.55
N GLU A 202 -3.49 -25.63 -5.75
CA GLU A 202 -3.41 -26.95 -6.37
C GLU A 202 -2.90 -26.87 -7.82
N GLN A 203 -3.16 -25.75 -8.50
CA GLN A 203 -2.65 -25.48 -9.85
C GLN A 203 -1.21 -24.95 -9.89
N LYS A 204 -0.51 -24.80 -8.75
CA LYS A 204 0.82 -24.13 -8.69
C LYS A 204 1.93 -24.77 -9.52
N PHE A 205 1.74 -26.00 -10.01
CA PHE A 205 2.65 -26.70 -10.93
C PHE A 205 2.09 -26.83 -12.36
N ASN A 206 0.84 -26.46 -12.59
CA ASN A 206 0.21 -26.49 -13.91
C ASN A 206 0.89 -25.47 -14.84
N THR A 207 1.32 -25.89 -16.04
CA THR A 207 1.98 -25.01 -17.03
C THR A 207 1.09 -23.89 -17.51
N MET A 208 -0.23 -24.08 -17.44
CA MET A 208 -1.20 -23.08 -17.82
C MET A 208 -1.36 -22.00 -16.75
N LEU A 209 -0.88 -22.17 -15.52
CA LEU A 209 -0.91 -21.10 -14.50
C LEU A 209 0.16 -20.06 -14.84
N SER A 210 -0.23 -18.78 -14.96
CA SER A 210 0.70 -17.71 -15.31
C SER A 210 1.83 -17.60 -14.28
N SER A 211 3.00 -17.10 -14.71
CA SER A 211 4.13 -16.85 -13.80
C SER A 211 3.78 -15.84 -12.73
N ALA A 212 3.00 -14.81 -13.08
CA ALA A 212 2.51 -13.79 -12.16
C ALA A 212 1.62 -14.40 -11.06
N CYS A 213 0.58 -15.15 -11.43
CA CYS A 213 -0.28 -15.80 -10.43
C CYS A 213 0.49 -16.79 -9.57
N ARG A 214 1.39 -17.59 -10.17
CA ARG A 214 2.21 -18.56 -9.43
C ARG A 214 3.07 -17.90 -8.35
N LYS A 215 3.66 -16.75 -8.65
CA LYS A 215 4.44 -15.95 -7.70
C LYS A 215 3.60 -15.54 -6.49
N GLU A 216 2.38 -15.06 -6.72
CA GLU A 216 1.50 -14.61 -5.64
C GLU A 216 0.90 -15.77 -4.82
N VAL A 217 0.58 -16.89 -5.47
CA VAL A 217 0.18 -18.13 -4.78
C VAL A 217 1.28 -18.61 -3.83
N GLN A 218 2.55 -18.55 -4.26
CA GLN A 218 3.72 -18.89 -3.45
C GLN A 218 3.97 -17.88 -2.33
N ARG A 219 3.85 -16.58 -2.60
CA ARG A 219 3.94 -15.51 -1.59
C ARG A 219 2.95 -15.75 -0.45
N ARG A 220 1.71 -16.11 -0.77
CA ARG A 220 0.70 -16.41 0.24
C ARG A 220 0.98 -17.72 0.99
N GLN A 221 1.54 -18.72 0.30
CA GLN A 221 1.95 -19.98 0.95
C GLN A 221 3.00 -19.72 2.05
N SER A 222 4.00 -18.87 1.80
CA SER A 222 5.07 -18.61 2.77
C SER A 222 4.56 -17.96 4.06
N LEU A 223 3.47 -17.19 4.00
CA LEU A 223 2.84 -16.59 5.17
C LEU A 223 2.11 -17.62 6.04
N VAL A 224 1.52 -18.65 5.42
CA VAL A 224 0.81 -19.73 6.13
C VAL A 224 1.79 -20.72 6.75
N VAL A 225 2.85 -21.11 6.03
CA VAL A 225 3.83 -22.12 6.49
C VAL A 225 4.73 -21.59 7.60
N ALA A 226 5.05 -20.29 7.61
CA ALA A 226 5.89 -19.70 8.66
C ALA A 226 5.22 -19.59 10.04
N ASN A 227 3.95 -20.01 10.16
CA ASN A 227 3.15 -19.97 11.38
C ASN A 227 2.71 -21.36 11.86
N VAL A 228 3.36 -22.43 11.38
CA VAL A 228 3.26 -23.80 11.89
C VAL A 228 4.56 -24.20 12.57
#